data_AF-X1ASV1-F1
#
_entry.id   AF-X1ASV1-F1
#
_cell.length_a   1.000
_cell.length_b   1.000
_cell.length_c   1.000
_cell.angle_alpha   90.00
_cell.angle_beta   90.00
_cell.angle_gamma   90.00
#
_symmetry.space_group_name_H-M   'P 1'
#
loop_
_entity.id
_entity.type
_entity.pdbx_description
1 polymer ?
#
loop_
_entity_poly.entity_id
_entity_poly.type
_entity_poly.pdbx_seq_one_letter_code
_entity_poly.pdbx_strand_id
1 'polypeptide(L)'
;GTFTFMTDKKSLLGSGIIFRIESAGFIYIFSIQNVSLVVQRNDVVSVLTLNDVPEDIPLGIYVMWNFSELTLTCRFGSLEKDEKKSVVPTPPLAPPINLIRWARKNNLLPVEEYISAEEFRNKVHSCLLSIQDKLQEIGAYSQFWNITYNGKKIEKRIPKHETEVQPIIQCLLSDQFLMASIEIIPEFKGGVGDLDFLFIAKIKDQGFAYFCVEFKNAHSDKLVNGLTTQLPSYIQNKGASYGAYCVLDYRGQWFDKPILENNDSLSFYLNLKSAVIPLPMNDNIRVFVYELSKPLSASKR
;
A
#
# COMPACT_ATOMS: atom_id res chain seq x y z
N GLY A 1 -0.39 4.84 11.73
CA GLY A 1 0.04 6.16 12.22
C GLY A 1 -0.56 6.35 13.59
N THR A 2 0.20 6.90 14.54
CA THR A 2 -0.23 7.01 15.94
C THR A 2 -0.13 8.47 16.37
N PHE A 3 -1.25 9.03 16.81
CA PHE A 3 -1.31 10.32 17.50
C PHE A 3 -1.54 10.06 18.98
N THR A 4 -0.70 10.63 19.84
CA THR A 4 -0.84 10.49 21.28
C THR A 4 -0.57 11.78 22.00
N PHE A 5 -1.32 12.02 23.07
CA PHE A 5 -1.15 13.17 23.95
C PHE A 5 -1.71 12.84 25.33
N MET A 6 -1.23 13.59 26.32
CA MET A 6 -1.76 13.57 27.68
C MET A 6 -2.68 14.77 27.88
N THR A 7 -3.77 14.58 28.60
CA THR A 7 -4.73 15.63 28.94
C THR A 7 -5.43 15.30 30.26
N ASP A 8 -6.22 16.22 30.80
CA ASP A 8 -7.23 15.92 31.81
C ASP A 8 -8.63 15.88 31.18
N LYS A 9 -9.61 15.33 31.91
CA LYS A 9 -11.00 15.23 31.44
C LYS A 9 -11.67 16.60 31.28
N LYS A 10 -11.29 17.58 32.13
CA LYS A 10 -11.85 18.94 32.11
C LYS A 10 -11.51 19.66 30.79
N SER A 11 -10.32 19.44 30.26
CA SER A 11 -9.85 19.93 28.98
C SER A 11 -10.61 19.33 27.79
N LEU A 12 -11.32 18.21 27.99
CA LEU A 12 -12.15 17.54 26.98
C LEU A 12 -13.64 17.94 27.06
N LEU A 13 -14.03 18.84 27.98
CA LEU A 13 -15.42 19.30 28.09
C LEU A 13 -15.82 20.22 26.92
N GLY A 14 -14.84 20.82 26.23
CA GLY A 14 -15.07 21.59 25.02
C GLY A 14 -15.30 20.69 23.81
N SER A 15 -16.31 21.01 23.00
CA SER A 15 -16.41 20.42 21.66
C SER A 15 -15.43 21.12 20.73
N GLY A 16 -14.71 20.36 19.91
CA GLY A 16 -13.69 20.94 19.03
C GLY A 16 -13.02 19.93 18.13
N ILE A 17 -12.44 20.40 17.04
CA ILE A 17 -11.61 19.60 16.15
C ILE A 17 -10.17 19.71 16.64
N ILE A 18 -9.54 18.57 16.97
CA ILE A 18 -8.13 18.54 17.32
C ILE A 18 -7.29 18.55 16.04
N PHE A 19 -7.64 17.71 15.07
CA PHE A 19 -7.06 17.81 13.73
C PHE A 19 -8.07 17.38 12.67
N ARG A 20 -7.90 17.94 11.47
CA ARG A 20 -8.65 17.57 10.27
C ARG A 20 -7.71 17.53 9.08
N ILE A 21 -7.76 16.41 8.38
CA ILE A 21 -7.13 16.20 7.09
C ILE A 21 -8.25 15.92 6.10
N GLU A 22 -8.29 16.68 5.02
CA GLU A 22 -9.29 16.52 3.97
C GLU A 22 -8.66 16.70 2.60
N SER A 23 -8.99 15.79 1.70
CA SER A 23 -8.65 15.85 0.28
C SER A 23 -9.70 15.09 -0.53
N ALA A 24 -9.64 15.17 -1.86
CA ALA A 24 -10.57 14.43 -2.72
C ALA A 24 -10.55 12.92 -2.38
N GLY A 25 -11.68 12.38 -1.92
CA GLY A 25 -11.84 10.97 -1.56
C GLY A 25 -11.22 10.54 -0.24
N PHE A 26 -10.70 11.47 0.58
CA PHE A 26 -10.12 11.14 1.88
C PHE A 26 -10.42 12.20 2.93
N ILE A 27 -11.07 11.77 4.02
CA ILE A 27 -11.30 12.55 5.22
C ILE A 27 -10.71 11.79 6.39
N TYR A 28 -9.89 12.46 7.21
CA TYR A 28 -9.47 11.96 8.51
C TYR A 28 -9.56 13.06 9.56
N ILE A 29 -10.46 12.88 10.53
CA ILE A 29 -10.78 13.89 11.53
C ILE A 29 -10.66 13.26 12.91
N PHE A 30 -10.05 13.99 13.82
CA PHE A 30 -10.15 13.72 15.25
C PHE A 30 -10.74 14.92 15.94
N SER A 31 -11.82 14.70 16.69
CA SER A 31 -12.57 15.72 17.37
C SER A 31 -13.03 15.24 18.74
N ILE A 32 -13.38 16.21 19.58
CA ILE A 32 -14.04 16.00 20.86
C ILE A 32 -15.48 16.48 20.70
N GLN A 33 -16.43 15.65 21.12
CA GLN A 33 -17.86 15.98 21.11
C GLN A 33 -18.47 15.51 22.42
N ASN A 34 -18.92 16.45 23.27
CA ASN A 34 -19.62 16.16 24.52
C ASN A 34 -18.97 15.02 25.34
N VAL A 35 -17.69 15.18 25.71
CA VAL A 35 -16.91 14.21 26.51
C VAL A 35 -16.65 12.87 25.80
N SER A 36 -16.90 12.82 24.49
CA SER A 36 -16.54 11.69 23.63
C SER A 36 -15.40 12.06 22.70
N LEU A 37 -14.47 11.13 22.55
CA LEU A 37 -13.44 11.19 21.53
C LEU A 37 -14.03 10.61 20.24
N VAL A 38 -13.93 11.34 19.14
CA VAL A 38 -14.50 10.95 17.86
C VAL A 38 -13.41 10.98 16.82
N VAL A 39 -13.09 9.82 16.24
CA VAL A 39 -12.23 9.71 15.06
C VAL A 39 -13.05 9.26 13.87
N GLN A 40 -12.87 9.92 12.73
CA GLN A 40 -13.54 9.61 11.49
C GLN A 40 -12.51 9.35 10.40
N ARG A 41 -12.74 8.31 9.60
CA ARG A 41 -12.06 8.08 8.32
C ARG A 41 -13.11 7.82 7.24
N ASN A 42 -13.23 8.75 6.30
CA ASN A 42 -14.31 8.75 5.29
C ASN A 42 -15.67 8.56 5.97
N ASP A 43 -16.41 7.52 5.60
CA ASP A 43 -17.75 7.24 6.14
C ASP A 43 -17.72 6.42 7.44
N VAL A 44 -16.53 6.02 7.91
CA VAL A 44 -16.38 5.23 9.14
C VAL A 44 -16.04 6.15 10.32
N VAL A 45 -16.82 6.04 11.39
CA VAL A 45 -16.65 6.81 12.63
C VAL A 45 -16.45 5.86 13.81
N SER A 46 -15.44 6.13 14.63
CA SER A 46 -15.25 5.52 15.94
C SER A 46 -15.44 6.56 17.02
N VAL A 47 -16.28 6.21 18.00
CA VAL A 47 -16.61 7.06 19.15
C VAL A 47 -16.18 6.33 20.42
N LEU A 48 -15.53 7.06 21.32
CA LEU A 48 -15.16 6.58 22.65
C LEU A 48 -15.65 7.56 23.72
N THR A 49 -16.71 7.19 24.44
CA THR A 49 -17.33 8.04 25.46
C THR A 49 -16.66 7.88 26.82
N LEU A 50 -16.30 9.01 27.44
CA LEU A 50 -15.51 9.06 28.68
C LEU A 50 -16.33 9.41 29.93
N ASN A 51 -17.66 9.25 29.90
CA ASN A 51 -18.55 9.61 31.01
C ASN A 51 -18.11 9.00 32.35
N ASP A 52 -17.79 7.71 32.35
CA ASP A 52 -17.43 6.95 33.56
C ASP A 52 -15.94 7.07 33.95
N VAL A 53 -15.16 7.86 33.22
CA VAL A 53 -13.74 8.08 33.52
C VAL A 53 -13.61 9.13 34.63
N PRO A 54 -12.79 8.92 35.69
CA PRO A 54 -12.60 9.89 36.75
C PRO A 54 -12.10 11.26 36.24
N GLU A 55 -12.53 12.36 36.87
CA GLU A 55 -12.19 13.71 36.39
C GLU A 55 -10.74 14.14 36.66
N ASP A 56 -10.21 13.78 37.83
CA ASP A 56 -8.96 14.31 38.36
C ASP A 56 -7.76 13.37 38.10
N ILE A 57 -7.85 12.53 37.06
CA ILE A 57 -6.78 11.62 36.65
C ILE A 57 -6.27 12.01 35.27
N PRO A 58 -4.94 12.04 35.06
CA PRO A 58 -4.37 12.22 33.72
C PRO A 58 -4.85 11.14 32.76
N LEU A 59 -5.27 11.57 31.58
CA LEU A 59 -5.72 10.73 30.48
C LEU A 59 -4.62 10.62 29.43
N GLY A 60 -4.23 9.40 29.09
CA GLY A 60 -3.41 9.10 27.93
C GLY A 60 -4.30 8.76 26.75
N ILE A 61 -4.35 9.63 25.75
CA ILE A 61 -5.15 9.41 24.54
C ILE A 61 -4.24 8.88 23.44
N TYR A 62 -4.70 7.81 22.79
CA TYR A 62 -4.03 7.17 21.67
C TYR A 62 -5.04 7.02 20.53
N VAL A 63 -4.76 7.68 19.41
CA VAL A 63 -5.51 7.56 18.17
C VAL A 63 -4.60 6.86 17.18
N MET A 64 -4.98 5.65 16.78
CA MET A 64 -4.25 4.88 15.79
C MET A 64 -5.13 4.68 14.57
N TRP A 65 -4.57 4.96 13.39
CA TRP A 65 -5.08 4.36 12.17
C TRP A 65 -4.14 3.25 11.73
N ASN A 66 -4.72 2.26 11.10
CA ASN A 66 -4.06 1.18 10.39
C ASN A 66 -4.83 0.92 9.10
N PHE A 67 -4.28 0.08 8.23
CA PHE A 67 -4.83 -0.20 6.91
C PHE A 67 -6.33 -0.55 6.94
N SER A 68 -6.73 -1.41 7.88
CA SER A 68 -8.06 -2.00 7.95
C SER A 68 -8.85 -1.63 9.22
N GLU A 69 -8.36 -0.74 10.07
CA GLU A 69 -9.07 -0.34 11.29
C GLU A 69 -8.70 1.07 11.79
N LEU A 70 -9.60 1.63 12.60
CA LEU A 70 -9.33 2.78 13.46
C LEU A 70 -9.40 2.32 14.92
N THR A 71 -8.43 2.72 15.71
CA THR A 71 -8.40 2.47 17.15
C THR A 71 -8.33 3.78 17.92
N LEU A 72 -9.25 3.95 18.86
CA LEU A 72 -9.19 4.95 19.92
C LEU A 72 -8.96 4.24 21.24
N THR A 73 -7.92 4.65 21.97
CA THR A 73 -7.69 4.21 23.35
C THR A 73 -7.56 5.42 24.26
N CYS A 74 -8.25 5.38 25.40
CA CYS A 74 -8.06 6.30 26.51
C CYS A 74 -7.60 5.48 27.71
N ARG A 75 -6.38 5.70 28.17
CA ARG A 75 -5.85 5.14 29.42
C ARG A 75 -6.01 6.15 30.54
N PHE A 76 -6.43 5.71 31.72
CA PHE A 76 -6.65 6.58 32.87
C PHE A 76 -6.14 5.90 34.13
N GLY A 77 -5.00 6.31 34.68
CA GLY A 77 -4.41 5.67 35.86
C GLY A 77 -3.24 4.73 35.53
N SER A 78 -2.87 3.87 36.48
CA SER A 78 -1.62 3.11 36.46
C SER A 78 -1.78 1.61 36.20
N LEU A 79 -3.00 1.07 36.19
CA LEU A 79 -3.26 -0.35 35.95
C LEU A 79 -3.67 -0.56 34.48
N GLU A 80 -3.25 -1.68 33.87
CA GLU A 80 -3.62 -2.00 32.47
C GLU A 80 -5.12 -2.07 32.22
N LYS A 81 -5.91 -2.42 33.24
CA LYS A 81 -7.37 -2.48 33.18
C LYS A 81 -8.06 -1.11 33.14
N ASP A 82 -7.33 -0.04 33.43
CA ASP A 82 -7.88 1.31 33.42
C ASP A 82 -7.75 1.91 32.00
N GLU A 83 -8.33 1.20 31.03
CA GLU A 83 -8.39 1.64 29.64
C GLU A 83 -9.80 1.50 29.07
N LYS A 84 -10.17 2.48 28.26
CA LYS A 84 -11.31 2.42 27.36
C LYS A 84 -10.79 2.36 25.94
N LYS A 85 -11.30 1.41 25.15
CA LYS A 85 -10.84 1.18 23.79
C LYS A 85 -12.04 1.01 22.85
N SER A 86 -11.96 1.63 21.67
CA SER A 86 -12.88 1.43 20.57
C SER A 86 -12.08 1.09 19.32
N VAL A 87 -12.44 -0.02 18.67
CA VAL A 87 -11.82 -0.48 17.43
C VAL A 87 -12.93 -0.68 16.41
N VAL A 88 -12.83 -0.01 15.27
CA VAL A 88 -13.78 -0.18 14.17
C VAL A 88 -13.02 -0.62 12.91
N PRO A 89 -13.47 -1.69 12.22
CA PRO A 89 -12.90 -2.07 10.95
C PRO A 89 -13.19 -0.99 9.91
N THR A 90 -12.30 -0.87 8.95
CA THR A 90 -12.40 0.07 7.85
C THR A 90 -11.94 -0.62 6.57
N PRO A 91 -12.47 -0.20 5.40
CA PRO A 91 -11.91 -0.64 4.14
C PRO A 91 -10.41 -0.30 4.07
N PRO A 92 -9.55 -1.25 3.67
CA PRO A 92 -8.21 -1.01 3.17
C PRO A 92 -8.05 0.31 2.42
N LEU A 93 -7.30 1.26 2.97
CA LEU A 93 -7.05 2.53 2.30
C LEU A 93 -5.65 3.06 2.63
N ALA A 94 -4.87 3.34 1.59
CA ALA A 94 -3.60 4.03 1.72
C ALA A 94 -3.82 5.54 1.96
N PRO A 95 -2.93 6.24 2.68
CA PRO A 95 -2.99 7.70 2.80
C PRO A 95 -2.97 8.38 1.42
N PRO A 96 -3.76 9.44 1.19
CA PRO A 96 -3.83 10.10 -0.09
C PRO A 96 -2.53 10.86 -0.39
N ILE A 97 -2.11 10.90 -1.65
CA ILE A 97 -0.87 11.61 -2.05
C ILE A 97 -0.90 13.10 -1.69
N ASN A 98 -2.08 13.72 -1.69
CA ASN A 98 -2.26 15.13 -1.33
C ASN A 98 -1.87 15.41 0.12
N LEU A 99 -2.08 14.46 1.04
CA LEU A 99 -1.63 14.59 2.42
C LEU A 99 -0.10 14.62 2.50
N ILE A 100 0.56 13.71 1.76
CA ILE A 100 2.03 13.65 1.73
C ILE A 100 2.61 14.94 1.13
N ARG A 101 2.02 15.43 0.04
CA ARG A 101 2.40 16.71 -0.57
C ARG A 101 2.22 17.89 0.38
N TRP A 102 1.10 17.95 1.10
CA TRP A 102 0.86 18.96 2.13
C TRP A 102 1.92 18.90 3.23
N ALA A 103 2.25 17.71 3.73
CA ALA A 103 3.25 17.54 4.79
C ALA A 103 4.64 18.03 4.33
N ARG A 104 5.06 17.69 3.10
CA ARG A 104 6.31 18.20 2.50
C ARG A 104 6.29 19.73 2.32
N LYS A 105 5.18 20.30 1.85
CA LYS A 105 5.04 21.77 1.68
C LYS A 105 5.19 22.53 3.02
N ASN A 106 4.85 21.90 4.13
CA ASN A 106 4.98 22.47 5.47
C ASN A 106 6.28 22.03 6.19
N ASN A 107 7.25 21.47 5.46
CA ASN A 107 8.53 20.99 6.01
C ASN A 107 8.38 19.94 7.14
N LEU A 108 7.25 19.21 7.17
CA LEU A 108 7.01 18.13 8.13
C LEU A 108 7.65 16.81 7.69
N LEU A 109 8.03 16.72 6.41
CA LEU A 109 8.75 15.60 5.82
C LEU A 109 9.90 16.12 4.98
N PRO A 110 11.05 15.43 4.94
CA PRO A 110 12.14 15.80 4.05
C PRO A 110 11.72 15.70 2.58
N VAL A 111 12.32 16.55 1.76
CA VAL A 111 12.23 16.48 0.30
C VAL A 111 13.62 16.14 -0.19
N GLU A 112 13.82 14.88 -0.57
CA GLU A 112 15.05 14.43 -1.20
C GLU A 112 14.90 14.55 -2.73
N GLU A 113 15.96 15.05 -3.37
CA GLU A 113 16.10 15.06 -4.82
C GLU A 113 17.11 14.01 -5.23
N TYR A 114 16.83 13.31 -6.32
CA TYR A 114 17.77 12.35 -6.89
C TYR A 114 18.76 13.08 -7.80
N ILE A 115 20.01 12.61 -7.82
CA ILE A 115 21.07 13.16 -8.67
C ILE A 115 20.77 12.86 -10.14
N SER A 116 20.14 11.72 -10.43
CA SER A 116 19.80 11.30 -11.80
C SER A 116 18.55 10.42 -11.85
N ALA A 117 17.97 10.30 -13.05
CA ALA A 117 16.86 9.38 -13.30
C ALA A 117 17.26 7.90 -13.09
N GLU A 118 18.55 7.55 -13.30
CA GLU A 118 19.06 6.19 -13.06
C GLU A 118 19.13 5.87 -11.56
N GLU A 119 19.49 6.84 -10.72
CA GLU A 119 19.45 6.67 -9.25
C GLU A 119 18.01 6.44 -8.78
N PHE A 120 17.06 7.23 -9.28
CA PHE A 120 15.63 7.04 -9.03
C PHE A 120 15.16 5.64 -9.45
N ARG A 121 15.51 5.21 -10.68
CA ARG A 121 15.22 3.87 -11.20
C ARG A 121 15.75 2.78 -10.26
N ASN A 122 17.01 2.88 -9.83
CA ASN A 122 17.63 1.91 -8.94
C ASN A 122 16.93 1.84 -7.58
N LYS A 123 16.52 2.99 -7.04
CA LYS A 123 15.77 3.04 -5.79
C LYS A 123 14.40 2.36 -5.93
N VAL A 124 13.65 2.66 -6.99
CA VAL A 124 12.37 2.00 -7.29
C VAL A 124 12.54 0.48 -7.41
N HIS A 125 13.53 0.02 -8.17
CA HIS A 125 13.83 -1.41 -8.31
C HIS A 125 14.14 -2.08 -6.96
N SER A 126 14.96 -1.44 -6.12
CA SER A 126 15.30 -1.96 -4.79
C SER A 126 14.05 -2.14 -3.92
N CYS A 127 13.15 -1.16 -3.93
CA CYS A 127 11.90 -1.26 -3.18
C CYS A 127 10.96 -2.34 -3.74
N LEU A 128 10.82 -2.44 -5.07
CA LEU A 128 10.01 -3.48 -5.71
C LEU A 128 10.55 -4.88 -5.43
N LEU A 129 11.88 -5.07 -5.36
CA LEU A 129 12.50 -6.34 -4.94
C LEU A 129 12.12 -6.70 -3.50
N SER A 130 12.13 -5.71 -2.60
CA SER A 130 11.86 -5.94 -1.17
C SER A 130 10.44 -6.43 -0.87
N ILE A 131 9.50 -6.32 -1.82
CA ILE A 131 8.13 -6.84 -1.66
C ILE A 131 8.17 -8.34 -1.36
N GLN A 132 8.96 -9.12 -2.09
CA GLN A 132 9.03 -10.57 -1.90
C GLN A 132 9.49 -10.93 -0.48
N ASP A 133 10.53 -10.26 0.01
CA ASP A 133 11.09 -10.49 1.35
C ASP A 133 10.04 -10.15 2.43
N LYS A 134 9.36 -9.00 2.31
CA LYS A 134 8.29 -8.62 3.25
C LYS A 134 7.14 -9.63 3.28
N LEU A 135 6.76 -10.18 2.13
CA LEU A 135 5.72 -11.20 2.06
C LEU A 135 6.13 -12.49 2.77
N GLN A 136 7.39 -12.88 2.64
CA GLN A 136 7.96 -14.03 3.32
C GLN A 136 8.03 -13.82 4.83
N GLU A 137 8.49 -12.66 5.29
CA GLU A 137 8.62 -12.32 6.72
C GLU A 137 7.27 -12.28 7.44
N ILE A 138 6.26 -11.62 6.85
CA ILE A 138 4.96 -11.42 7.51
C ILE A 138 4.07 -12.66 7.36
N GLY A 139 4.41 -13.59 6.45
CA GLY A 139 3.57 -14.75 6.14
C GLY A 139 2.20 -14.36 5.57
N ALA A 140 2.10 -13.16 4.99
CA ALA A 140 0.85 -12.50 4.59
C ALA A 140 0.22 -13.05 3.30
N TYR A 141 0.61 -14.25 2.85
CA TYR A 141 0.14 -14.85 1.61
C TYR A 141 -1.38 -14.89 1.49
N SER A 142 -2.09 -15.16 2.60
CA SER A 142 -3.57 -15.22 2.60
C SER A 142 -4.24 -13.93 2.14
N GLN A 143 -3.59 -12.77 2.28
CA GLN A 143 -4.14 -11.49 1.85
C GLN A 143 -4.30 -11.37 0.34
N PHE A 144 -3.58 -12.22 -0.43
CA PHE A 144 -3.62 -12.28 -1.89
C PHE A 144 -4.63 -13.30 -2.42
N TRP A 145 -5.38 -13.96 -1.54
CA TRP A 145 -6.38 -14.96 -1.90
C TRP A 145 -7.76 -14.57 -1.37
N ASN A 146 -8.78 -14.78 -2.19
CA ASN A 146 -10.16 -14.80 -1.77
C ASN A 146 -10.47 -16.21 -1.20
N ILE A 147 -10.60 -16.28 0.12
CA ILE A 147 -10.81 -17.53 0.86
C ILE A 147 -12.27 -17.61 1.34
N THR A 148 -12.98 -18.66 0.91
CA THR A 148 -14.35 -18.95 1.36
C THR A 148 -14.32 -20.04 2.41
N TYR A 149 -15.14 -19.89 3.46
CA TYR A 149 -15.23 -20.80 4.59
C TYR A 149 -16.63 -21.42 4.68
N ASN A 150 -16.67 -22.72 4.98
CA ASN A 150 -17.87 -23.41 5.44
C ASN A 150 -17.64 -23.84 6.90
N GLY A 151 -18.17 -23.05 7.83
CA GLY A 151 -17.84 -23.14 9.25
C GLY A 151 -16.35 -22.87 9.49
N LYS A 152 -15.64 -23.84 10.08
CA LYS A 152 -14.18 -23.75 10.33
C LYS A 152 -13.34 -24.29 9.17
N LYS A 153 -13.96 -24.88 8.13
CA LYS A 153 -13.24 -25.50 7.01
C LYS A 153 -13.12 -24.52 5.85
N ILE A 154 -11.93 -24.44 5.27
CA ILE A 154 -11.73 -23.67 4.03
C ILE A 154 -12.35 -24.48 2.88
N GLU A 155 -13.31 -23.86 2.21
CA GLU A 155 -14.04 -24.43 1.08
C GLU A 155 -13.31 -24.14 -0.23
N LYS A 156 -12.94 -22.86 -0.44
CA LYS A 156 -12.33 -22.42 -1.70
C LYS A 156 -11.24 -21.40 -1.44
N ARG A 157 -10.24 -21.39 -2.33
CA ARG A 157 -9.21 -20.35 -2.43
C ARG A 157 -9.13 -19.93 -3.89
N ILE A 158 -9.23 -18.65 -4.14
CA ILE A 158 -9.13 -18.08 -5.48
C ILE A 158 -8.09 -16.97 -5.43
N PRO A 159 -7.11 -16.92 -6.35
CA PRO A 159 -6.25 -15.76 -6.49
C PRO A 159 -7.08 -14.48 -6.61
N LYS A 160 -6.65 -13.41 -5.94
CA LYS A 160 -7.27 -12.10 -6.12
C LYS A 160 -6.99 -11.54 -7.51
N HIS A 161 -7.92 -10.73 -8.01
CA HIS A 161 -7.68 -9.94 -9.22
C HIS A 161 -6.63 -8.86 -8.95
N GLU A 162 -5.97 -8.40 -10.01
CA GLU A 162 -4.90 -7.41 -9.94
C GLU A 162 -5.34 -6.14 -9.18
N THR A 163 -6.54 -5.63 -9.48
CA THR A 163 -7.12 -4.44 -8.83
C THR A 163 -7.34 -4.62 -7.32
N GLU A 164 -7.61 -5.84 -6.85
CA GLU A 164 -7.75 -6.14 -5.42
C GLU A 164 -6.39 -6.23 -4.71
N VAL A 165 -5.31 -6.51 -5.46
CA VAL A 165 -3.94 -6.66 -4.93
C VAL A 165 -3.22 -5.32 -4.86
N GLN A 166 -3.50 -4.39 -5.77
CA GLN A 166 -2.85 -3.07 -5.83
C GLN A 166 -2.83 -2.32 -4.48
N PRO A 167 -3.92 -2.21 -3.69
CA PRO A 167 -3.88 -1.55 -2.39
C PRO A 167 -2.91 -2.19 -1.40
N ILE A 168 -2.76 -3.53 -1.45
CA ILE A 168 -1.83 -4.28 -0.60
C ILE A 168 -0.39 -3.94 -0.99
N ILE A 169 -0.09 -3.94 -2.29
CA ILE A 169 1.23 -3.56 -2.82
C ILE A 169 1.58 -2.12 -2.46
N GLN A 170 0.64 -1.18 -2.64
CA GLN A 170 0.84 0.21 -2.26
C GLN A 170 1.19 0.35 -0.78
N CYS A 171 0.53 -0.41 0.09
CA CYS A 171 0.83 -0.44 1.53
C CYS A 171 2.23 -1.02 1.81
N LEU A 172 2.64 -2.06 1.07
CA LEU A 172 3.99 -2.63 1.23
C LEU A 172 5.08 -1.65 0.78
N LEU A 173 4.79 -0.74 -0.15
CA LEU A 173 5.73 0.25 -0.66
C LEU A 173 5.69 1.59 0.09
N SER A 174 4.58 1.91 0.76
CA SER A 174 4.27 3.27 1.25
C SER A 174 5.39 3.88 2.08
N ASP A 175 5.90 3.13 3.07
CA ASP A 175 6.86 3.68 4.03
C ASP A 175 8.23 3.92 3.36
N GLN A 176 8.68 2.97 2.53
CA GLN A 176 9.94 3.12 1.82
C GLN A 176 9.88 4.25 0.81
N PHE A 177 8.77 4.41 0.11
CA PHE A 177 8.61 5.49 -0.88
C PHE A 177 8.42 6.85 -0.24
N LEU A 178 7.71 6.90 0.89
CA LEU A 178 7.59 8.11 1.70
C LEU A 178 8.97 8.63 2.10
N MET A 179 9.80 7.74 2.66
CA MET A 179 11.17 8.03 3.08
C MET A 179 12.08 8.39 1.91
N ALA A 180 11.94 7.68 0.78
CA ALA A 180 12.74 7.91 -0.43
C ALA A 180 12.26 9.10 -1.28
N SER A 181 11.32 9.92 -0.77
CA SER A 181 10.74 11.04 -1.50
C SER A 181 10.05 10.68 -2.83
N ILE A 182 9.60 9.44 -2.99
CA ILE A 182 8.89 8.95 -4.18
C ILE A 182 7.38 9.11 -3.97
N GLU A 183 6.70 9.74 -4.93
CA GLU A 183 5.24 9.81 -4.97
C GLU A 183 4.67 8.61 -5.70
N ILE A 184 3.56 8.06 -5.19
CA ILE A 184 2.79 6.98 -5.83
C ILE A 184 1.45 7.56 -6.30
N ILE A 185 1.13 7.36 -7.57
CA ILE A 185 -0.22 7.56 -8.10
C ILE A 185 -0.75 6.19 -8.55
N PRO A 186 -1.64 5.55 -7.78
CA PRO A 186 -2.31 4.33 -8.20
C PRO A 186 -3.36 4.62 -9.28
N GLU A 187 -3.67 3.62 -10.11
CA GLU A 187 -4.70 3.67 -11.16
C GLU A 187 -4.61 4.97 -11.98
N PHE A 188 -3.41 5.30 -12.45
CA PHE A 188 -3.16 6.52 -13.19
C PHE A 188 -3.89 6.46 -14.54
N LYS A 189 -4.95 7.26 -14.66
CA LYS A 189 -5.72 7.42 -15.90
C LYS A 189 -4.92 8.22 -16.92
N GLY A 190 -4.37 7.53 -17.91
CA GLY A 190 -3.66 8.11 -19.04
C GLY A 190 -4.53 8.22 -20.30
N GLY A 191 -3.97 8.82 -21.35
CA GLY A 191 -4.67 8.91 -22.65
C GLY A 191 -4.79 7.57 -23.39
N VAL A 192 -4.09 6.52 -22.94
CA VAL A 192 -3.96 5.22 -23.63
C VAL A 192 -4.43 4.05 -22.76
N GLY A 193 -5.06 4.34 -21.61
CA GLY A 193 -5.51 3.35 -20.64
C GLY A 193 -5.11 3.73 -19.21
N ASP A 194 -5.46 2.83 -18.30
CA ASP A 194 -5.18 2.97 -16.87
C ASP A 194 -3.90 2.20 -16.54
N LEU A 195 -2.91 2.91 -16.01
CA LEU A 195 -1.64 2.36 -15.53
C LEU A 195 -1.77 2.05 -14.04
N ASP A 196 -1.37 0.85 -13.62
CA ASP A 196 -1.55 0.42 -12.22
C ASP A 196 -0.84 1.34 -11.22
N PHE A 197 0.43 1.69 -11.48
CA PHE A 197 1.12 2.73 -10.73
C PHE A 197 2.00 3.62 -11.59
N LEU A 198 1.92 4.91 -11.31
CA LEU A 198 2.90 5.90 -11.74
C LEU A 198 3.70 6.36 -10.52
N PHE A 199 5.02 6.15 -10.56
CA PHE A 199 5.93 6.70 -9.55
C PHE A 199 6.60 7.97 -10.05
N ILE A 200 6.75 8.94 -9.15
CA ILE A 200 7.27 10.27 -9.49
C ILE A 200 8.32 10.67 -8.46
N ALA A 201 9.45 11.18 -8.93
CA ALA A 201 10.47 11.78 -8.08
C ALA A 201 11.05 13.04 -8.74
N LYS A 202 11.61 13.93 -7.91
CA LYS A 202 12.32 15.12 -8.40
C LYS A 202 13.78 14.76 -8.67
N ILE A 203 14.25 15.10 -9.86
CA ILE A 203 15.64 15.00 -10.27
C ILE A 203 16.26 16.40 -10.21
N LYS A 204 17.41 16.49 -9.56
CA LYS A 204 18.15 17.74 -9.40
C LYS A 204 18.39 18.39 -10.76
N ASP A 205 18.04 19.66 -10.87
CA ASP A 205 18.17 20.50 -12.06
C ASP A 205 17.43 20.01 -13.33
N GLN A 206 16.63 18.93 -13.26
CA GLN A 206 15.92 18.34 -14.40
C GLN A 206 14.40 18.27 -14.22
N GLY A 207 13.89 18.58 -13.03
CA GLY A 207 12.45 18.59 -12.76
C GLY A 207 11.96 17.22 -12.29
N PHE A 208 10.89 16.70 -12.87
CA PHE A 208 10.28 15.43 -12.44
C PHE A 208 10.64 14.29 -13.39
N ALA A 209 10.99 13.14 -12.82
CA ALA A 209 11.08 11.87 -13.54
C ALA A 209 9.87 10.99 -13.22
N TYR A 210 9.50 10.18 -14.21
CA TYR A 210 8.37 9.26 -14.15
C TYR A 210 8.86 7.82 -14.31
N PHE A 211 8.23 6.90 -13.58
CA PHE A 211 8.48 5.47 -13.67
C PHE A 211 7.13 4.73 -13.70
N CYS A 212 6.88 3.97 -14.76
CA CYS A 212 5.62 3.27 -14.96
C CYS A 212 5.67 1.83 -14.43
N VAL A 213 4.66 1.39 -13.69
CA VAL A 213 4.55 0.00 -13.23
C VAL A 213 3.21 -0.59 -13.62
N GLU A 214 3.26 -1.79 -14.20
CA GLU A 214 2.10 -2.60 -14.57
C GLU A 214 2.17 -3.92 -13.80
N PHE A 215 1.06 -4.30 -13.17
CA PHE A 215 0.89 -5.58 -12.48
C PHE A 215 0.06 -6.53 -13.35
N LYS A 216 0.44 -7.81 -13.32
CA LYS A 216 -0.33 -8.86 -14.00
C LYS A 216 -0.35 -10.14 -13.20
N ASN A 217 -1.51 -10.78 -13.15
CA ASN A 217 -1.58 -12.17 -12.73
C ASN A 217 -0.84 -13.05 -13.73
N ALA A 218 -0.02 -13.97 -13.22
CA ALA A 218 0.76 -14.90 -14.05
C ALA A 218 -0.13 -15.79 -14.93
N HIS A 219 -1.38 -16.00 -14.53
CA HIS A 219 -2.38 -16.79 -15.27
C HIS A 219 -3.30 -15.95 -16.16
N SER A 220 -2.99 -14.67 -16.38
CA SER A 220 -3.75 -13.78 -17.25
C SER A 220 -3.49 -14.09 -18.73
N ASP A 221 -4.55 -14.16 -19.54
CA ASP A 221 -4.44 -14.30 -21.01
C ASP A 221 -3.72 -13.09 -21.65
N LYS A 222 -3.63 -11.97 -20.94
CA LYS A 222 -2.94 -10.74 -21.38
C LYS A 222 -1.53 -10.62 -20.82
N LEU A 223 -0.96 -11.67 -20.22
CA LEU A 223 0.36 -11.62 -19.58
C LEU A 223 1.46 -11.12 -20.52
N VAL A 224 1.56 -11.64 -21.74
CA VAL A 224 2.60 -11.22 -22.68
C VAL A 224 2.30 -9.86 -23.29
N ASN A 225 1.03 -9.61 -23.65
CA ASN A 225 0.62 -8.34 -24.24
C ASN A 225 0.82 -7.15 -23.27
N GLY A 226 0.60 -7.38 -21.97
CA GLY A 226 0.91 -6.40 -20.92
C GLY A 226 2.36 -5.94 -20.96
N LEU A 227 3.28 -6.90 -21.05
CA LEU A 227 4.72 -6.65 -21.08
C LEU A 227 5.18 -6.00 -22.40
N THR A 228 4.77 -6.57 -23.53
CA THR A 228 5.34 -6.20 -24.84
C THR A 228 4.64 -5.02 -25.51
N THR A 229 3.43 -4.66 -25.07
CA THR A 229 2.61 -3.63 -25.71
C THR A 229 2.10 -2.60 -24.71
N GLN A 230 1.40 -3.02 -23.64
CA GLN A 230 0.72 -2.08 -22.74
C GLN A 230 1.72 -1.19 -21.98
N LEU A 231 2.68 -1.80 -21.27
CA LEU A 231 3.66 -1.04 -20.48
C LEU A 231 4.55 -0.13 -21.35
N PRO A 232 5.14 -0.58 -22.49
CA PRO A 232 5.86 0.31 -23.40
C PRO A 232 5.03 1.52 -23.88
N SER A 233 3.74 1.30 -24.17
CA SER A 233 2.82 2.37 -24.57
C SER A 233 2.61 3.39 -23.45
N TYR A 234 2.45 2.93 -22.21
CA TYR A 234 2.35 3.81 -21.05
C TYR A 234 3.63 4.62 -20.81
N ILE A 235 4.80 4.00 -20.91
CA ILE A 235 6.10 4.66 -20.77
C ILE A 235 6.23 5.79 -21.80
N GLN A 236 5.94 5.50 -23.08
CA GLN A 236 5.99 6.49 -24.16
C GLN A 236 4.98 7.62 -23.96
N ASN A 237 3.72 7.28 -23.67
CA ASN A 237 2.66 8.29 -23.51
C ASN A 237 2.92 9.23 -22.33
N LYS A 238 3.50 8.70 -21.24
CA LYS A 238 3.80 9.51 -20.06
C LYS A 238 5.07 10.34 -20.22
N GLY A 239 5.93 10.02 -21.20
CA GLY A 239 7.29 10.55 -21.29
C GLY A 239 8.17 10.03 -20.16
N ALA A 240 7.93 8.81 -19.69
CA ALA A 240 8.79 8.13 -18.74
C ALA A 240 9.99 7.49 -19.46
N SER A 241 11.11 7.33 -18.75
CA SER A 241 12.28 6.64 -19.30
C SER A 241 12.32 5.16 -18.93
N TYR A 242 11.64 4.77 -17.85
CA TYR A 242 11.77 3.45 -17.24
C TYR A 242 10.41 2.88 -16.83
N GLY A 243 10.38 1.55 -16.69
CA GLY A 243 9.23 0.90 -16.07
C GLY A 243 9.54 -0.47 -15.47
N ALA A 244 8.54 -1.02 -14.79
CA ALA A 244 8.58 -2.35 -14.23
C ALA A 244 7.32 -3.13 -14.60
N TYR A 245 7.54 -4.39 -14.96
CA TYR A 245 6.45 -5.35 -15.18
C TYR A 245 6.44 -6.35 -14.04
N CYS A 246 5.40 -6.27 -13.21
CA CYS A 246 5.29 -6.99 -11.96
C CYS A 246 4.29 -8.14 -12.10
N VAL A 247 4.76 -9.37 -11.94
CA VAL A 247 3.96 -10.57 -12.18
C VAL A 247 3.65 -11.28 -10.87
N LEU A 248 2.36 -11.52 -10.62
CA LEU A 248 1.84 -12.18 -9.42
C LEU A 248 1.69 -13.68 -9.71
N ASP A 249 2.64 -14.49 -9.23
CA ASP A 249 2.66 -15.94 -9.42
C ASP A 249 2.02 -16.66 -8.22
N TYR A 250 0.85 -17.25 -8.45
CA TYR A 250 0.08 -18.00 -7.46
C TYR A 250 0.35 -19.50 -7.50
N ARG A 251 1.22 -19.95 -8.42
CA ARG A 251 1.47 -21.35 -8.68
C ARG A 251 2.05 -22.05 -7.44
N GLY A 252 1.41 -23.14 -7.04
CA GLY A 252 1.77 -23.92 -5.87
C GLY A 252 0.68 -24.96 -5.54
N GLN A 253 0.60 -25.37 -4.26
CA GLN A 253 -0.30 -26.46 -3.85
C GLN A 253 -1.79 -26.16 -4.10
N TRP A 254 -2.19 -24.88 -4.08
CA TRP A 254 -3.60 -24.48 -4.13
C TRP A 254 -4.07 -24.02 -5.51
N PHE A 255 -3.14 -23.79 -6.43
CA PHE A 255 -3.41 -23.25 -7.76
C PHE A 255 -2.24 -23.60 -8.66
N ASP A 256 -2.51 -24.14 -9.84
CA ASP A 256 -1.50 -24.76 -10.72
C ASP A 256 -1.16 -23.89 -11.95
N LYS A 257 -1.80 -22.73 -12.11
CA LYS A 257 -1.57 -21.82 -13.23
C LYS A 257 -0.55 -20.72 -12.90
N PRO A 258 0.21 -20.21 -13.89
CA PRO A 258 0.18 -20.62 -15.30
C PRO A 258 0.84 -21.97 -15.53
N ILE A 259 0.30 -22.72 -16.49
CA ILE A 259 0.94 -23.92 -17.00
C ILE A 259 1.88 -23.44 -18.11
N LEU A 260 3.18 -23.46 -17.82
CA LEU A 260 4.22 -23.11 -18.80
C LEU A 260 4.68 -24.39 -19.49
N GLU A 261 4.86 -24.32 -20.81
CA GLU A 261 5.47 -25.40 -21.56
C GLU A 261 6.90 -25.65 -21.03
N ASN A 262 7.31 -26.92 -20.97
CA ASN A 262 8.67 -27.36 -20.60
C ASN A 262 9.15 -27.10 -19.15
N ASN A 263 8.26 -26.81 -18.19
CA ASN A 263 8.65 -26.47 -16.80
C ASN A 263 9.60 -25.26 -16.69
N ASP A 264 9.61 -24.38 -17.69
CA ASP A 264 10.45 -23.19 -17.65
C ASP A 264 10.08 -22.29 -16.46
N SER A 265 11.08 -21.58 -15.93
CA SER A 265 10.79 -20.53 -14.96
C SER A 265 10.00 -19.40 -15.62
N LEU A 266 9.01 -18.85 -14.92
CA LEU A 266 8.18 -17.77 -15.43
C LEU A 266 9.02 -16.55 -15.85
N SER A 267 10.07 -16.25 -15.09
CA SER A 267 11.04 -15.20 -15.40
C SER A 267 11.75 -15.47 -16.72
N PHE A 268 12.19 -16.71 -16.99
CA PHE A 268 12.82 -17.08 -18.25
C PHE A 268 11.85 -16.94 -19.43
N TYR A 269 10.62 -17.44 -19.28
CA TYR A 269 9.57 -17.28 -20.28
C TYR A 269 9.34 -15.80 -20.64
N LEU A 270 9.19 -14.94 -19.64
CA LEU A 270 8.95 -13.50 -19.85
C LEU A 270 10.15 -12.79 -20.49
N ASN A 271 11.38 -13.14 -20.10
CA ASN A 271 12.59 -12.59 -20.71
C ASN A 271 12.71 -12.97 -22.20
N LEU A 272 12.34 -14.20 -22.58
CA LEU A 272 12.30 -14.59 -23.99
C LEU A 272 11.25 -13.79 -24.76
N LYS A 273 10.08 -13.53 -24.15
CA LYS A 273 9.02 -12.75 -24.80
C LYS A 273 9.35 -11.26 -24.87
N SER A 274 10.13 -10.71 -23.94
CA SER A 274 10.50 -9.28 -23.96
C SER A 274 11.48 -8.93 -25.08
N ALA A 275 12.19 -9.91 -25.66
CA ALA A 275 13.14 -9.70 -26.76
C ALA A 275 12.54 -9.04 -28.01
N VAL A 276 11.20 -9.06 -28.17
CA VAL A 276 10.51 -8.37 -29.27
C VAL A 276 10.39 -6.85 -29.05
N ILE A 277 10.64 -6.37 -27.83
CA ILE A 277 10.61 -4.95 -27.48
C ILE A 277 11.90 -4.31 -28.03
N PRO A 278 11.82 -3.23 -28.83
CA PRO A 278 13.01 -2.56 -29.36
C PRO A 278 13.91 -1.97 -28.25
N LEU A 279 15.22 -1.92 -28.51
CA LEU A 279 16.14 -1.15 -27.69
C LEU A 279 15.95 0.36 -27.93
N PRO A 280 16.14 1.23 -26.90
CA PRO A 280 16.55 0.90 -25.52
C PRO A 280 15.38 0.53 -24.59
N MET A 281 14.14 0.48 -25.09
CA MET A 281 12.95 0.25 -24.24
C MET A 281 13.01 -1.09 -23.48
N ASN A 282 13.51 -2.14 -24.12
CA ASN A 282 13.69 -3.44 -23.45
C ASN A 282 14.64 -3.34 -22.23
N ASP A 283 15.76 -2.62 -22.36
CA ASP A 283 16.72 -2.43 -21.26
C ASP A 283 16.15 -1.56 -20.13
N ASN A 284 15.14 -0.74 -20.43
CA ASN A 284 14.52 0.19 -19.50
C ASN A 284 13.34 -0.42 -18.72
N ILE A 285 12.89 -1.62 -19.11
CA ILE A 285 11.82 -2.36 -18.42
C ILE A 285 12.43 -3.51 -17.63
N ARG A 286 12.16 -3.56 -16.32
CA ARG A 286 12.54 -4.71 -15.48
C ARG A 286 11.34 -5.57 -15.11
N VAL A 287 11.47 -6.88 -15.24
CA VAL A 287 10.45 -7.84 -14.83
C VAL A 287 10.70 -8.28 -13.38
N PHE A 288 9.64 -8.28 -12.57
CA PHE A 288 9.62 -8.83 -11.22
C PHE A 288 8.57 -9.94 -11.16
N VAL A 289 8.89 -11.06 -10.52
CA VAL A 289 7.95 -12.15 -10.27
C VAL A 289 7.81 -12.31 -8.76
N TYR A 290 6.58 -12.19 -8.26
CA TYR A 290 6.25 -12.35 -6.86
C TYR A 290 5.60 -13.70 -6.63
N GLU A 291 6.19 -14.52 -5.77
CA GLU A 291 5.67 -15.82 -5.36
C GLU A 291 4.65 -15.63 -4.25
N LEU A 292 3.37 -15.86 -4.57
CA LEU A 292 2.22 -15.63 -3.69
C LEU A 292 1.54 -16.94 -3.25
N SER A 293 2.11 -18.07 -3.63
CA SER A 293 1.68 -19.37 -3.15
C SER A 293 2.13 -19.59 -1.71
N LYS A 294 1.37 -20.40 -0.96
CA LYS A 294 1.80 -20.75 0.39
C LYS A 294 3.09 -21.58 0.31
N PRO A 295 4.18 -21.19 1.01
CA PRO A 295 5.39 -21.99 1.04
C PRO A 295 5.12 -23.37 1.67
N LEU A 296 5.74 -24.41 1.12
CA LEU A 296 5.71 -25.75 1.68
C LEU A 296 6.29 -25.71 3.09
N SER A 297 5.56 -26.25 4.08
CA SER A 297 6.07 -26.33 5.45
C SER A 297 7.31 -27.21 5.49
N ALA A 298 8.30 -26.86 6.32
CA ALA A 298 9.53 -27.63 6.47
C ALA A 298 9.30 -29.12 6.82
N SER A 299 8.17 -29.44 7.46
CA SER A 299 7.71 -30.81 7.75
C SER A 299 7.19 -31.60 6.53
N LYS A 300 7.15 -30.99 5.35
CA LYS A 300 6.64 -31.58 4.09
C LYS A 300 7.66 -31.45 2.94
N ARG A 301 8.90 -31.08 3.24
CA ARG A 301 10.04 -31.13 2.30
C ARG A 301 10.76 -32.46 2.43
#